data_AF-A0AAN1HXT7-F1
#
_entry.id   AF-A0AAN1HXT7-F1
#
_cell.length_a   1.000
_cell.length_b   1.000
_cell.length_c   1.000
_cell.angle_alpha   90.00
_cell.angle_beta   90.00
_cell.angle_gamma   90.00
#
_symmetry.space_group_name_H-M   'P 1'
#
loop_
_entity.id
_entity.type
_entity.pdbx_description
1 polymer ?
#
loop_
_entity_poly.entity_id
_entity_poly.type
_entity_poly.pdbx_seq_one_letter_code
_entity_poly.pdbx_strand_id
1 'polypeptide(L)'
;MANQVGLPAALSEYIRESSLREDGILRQLRETTAELPAGSAMQVMPEEGQLLTLLAGLTPARRILEVGTFTGYSTLCLARALVPGGRLVTCDITHRWPGIGADYWARAGVEGKIDLRIGDATETLKTLLAEEGPGTFDFVFIDADKQGYPDYYETSLALLGERGLIVVDNTLFFGKVVDPDAQDADTAAIRAFNTLVRDDPRVEMSLVPMADGITLIRKKSQPVGE
;
A
#
# COMPACT_ATOMS: atom_id res chain seq x y z
N MET A 1 -5.31 3.67 29.69
CA MET A 1 -6.18 3.70 28.50
C MET A 1 -5.44 3.19 27.27
N ALA A 2 -4.19 3.63 26.99
CA ALA A 2 -3.34 2.94 26.02
C ALA A 2 -3.03 1.49 26.49
N ASN A 3 -3.09 0.52 25.57
CA ASN A 3 -2.92 -0.94 25.76
C ASN A 3 -4.08 -1.71 26.42
N GLN A 4 -5.31 -1.17 26.43
CA GLN A 4 -6.45 -1.85 27.06
C GLN A 4 -7.27 -2.75 26.12
N VAL A 5 -7.13 -2.58 24.80
CA VAL A 5 -7.98 -3.28 23.83
C VAL A 5 -7.08 -4.00 22.83
N GLY A 6 -7.07 -5.33 22.90
CA GLY A 6 -6.60 -6.17 21.79
C GLY A 6 -7.66 -6.21 20.68
N LEU A 7 -7.29 -6.72 19.50
CA LEU A 7 -8.19 -6.79 18.34
C LEU A 7 -8.62 -8.25 18.04
N PRO A 8 -9.50 -8.86 18.87
CA PRO A 8 -10.04 -10.19 18.59
C PRO A 8 -10.99 -10.17 17.38
N ALA A 9 -11.25 -11.33 16.79
CA ALA A 9 -12.12 -11.47 15.61
C ALA A 9 -13.47 -10.76 15.74
N ALA A 10 -14.15 -10.90 16.89
CA ALA A 10 -15.43 -10.23 17.15
C ALA A 10 -15.35 -8.69 17.12
N LEU A 11 -14.20 -8.12 17.51
CA LEU A 11 -14.00 -6.68 17.44
C LEU A 11 -13.67 -6.23 16.00
N SER A 12 -12.91 -7.04 15.25
CA SER A 12 -12.68 -6.81 13.82
C SER A 12 -13.98 -6.86 13.02
N GLU A 13 -14.88 -7.80 13.33
CA GLU A 13 -16.23 -7.88 12.76
C GLU A 13 -17.04 -6.63 13.11
N TYR A 14 -17.07 -6.24 14.39
CA TYR A 14 -17.75 -5.02 14.81
C TYR A 14 -17.24 -3.76 14.09
N ILE A 15 -15.93 -3.63 13.84
CA ILE A 15 -15.35 -2.53 13.04
C ILE A 15 -15.94 -2.52 11.63
N ARG A 16 -16.03 -3.68 10.98
CA ARG A 16 -16.60 -3.79 9.64
C ARG A 16 -18.08 -3.44 9.64
N GLU A 17 -18.86 -4.00 10.56
CA GLU A 17 -20.29 -3.70 10.70
C GLU A 17 -20.56 -2.22 11.00
N SER A 18 -19.69 -1.57 11.78
CA SER A 18 -19.87 -0.19 12.23
C SER A 18 -19.40 0.86 11.23
N SER A 19 -18.47 0.52 10.32
CA SER A 19 -17.76 1.52 9.53
C SER A 19 -17.55 1.19 8.06
N LEU A 20 -17.52 -0.08 7.66
CA LEU A 20 -17.17 -0.49 6.29
C LEU A 20 -18.28 -0.11 5.31
N ARG A 21 -17.92 0.59 4.24
CA ARG A 21 -18.81 0.98 3.14
C ARG A 21 -18.36 0.35 1.82
N GLU A 22 -18.10 -0.94 1.86
CA GLU A 22 -17.70 -1.73 0.69
C GLU A 22 -18.89 -1.94 -0.25
N ASP A 23 -18.75 -1.49 -1.50
CA ASP A 23 -19.76 -1.69 -2.53
C ASP A 23 -19.74 -3.09 -3.14
N GLY A 24 -20.71 -3.38 -4.02
CA GLY A 24 -20.83 -4.68 -4.65
C GLY A 24 -19.66 -5.07 -5.54
N ILE A 25 -18.95 -4.11 -6.16
CA ILE A 25 -17.82 -4.41 -7.06
C ILE A 25 -16.60 -4.82 -6.24
N LEU A 26 -16.26 -4.05 -5.21
CA LEU A 26 -15.17 -4.39 -4.29
C LEU A 26 -15.44 -5.74 -3.61
N ARG A 27 -16.66 -5.94 -3.10
CA ARG A 27 -17.04 -7.20 -2.46
C ARG A 27 -16.85 -8.41 -3.38
N GLN A 28 -17.34 -8.31 -4.62
CA GLN A 28 -17.21 -9.40 -5.58
C GLN A 28 -15.75 -9.68 -5.96
N LEU A 29 -14.91 -8.64 -6.11
CA LEU A 29 -13.48 -8.81 -6.35
C LEU A 29 -12.81 -9.52 -5.18
N ARG A 30 -13.12 -9.13 -3.95
CA ARG A 30 -12.60 -9.78 -2.74
C ARG A 30 -13.05 -11.24 -2.62
N GLU A 31 -14.33 -11.52 -2.86
CA GLU A 31 -14.87 -12.89 -2.82
C GLU A 31 -14.22 -13.76 -3.90
N THR A 32 -14.08 -13.24 -5.13
CA THR A 32 -13.39 -13.92 -6.23
C THR A 32 -11.92 -14.18 -5.89
N THR A 33 -11.26 -13.19 -5.27
CA THR A 33 -9.85 -13.33 -4.85
C THR A 33 -9.71 -14.39 -3.75
N ALA A 34 -10.65 -14.47 -2.82
CA ALA A 34 -10.63 -15.44 -1.74
C ALA A 34 -10.71 -16.91 -2.21
N GLU A 35 -11.27 -17.16 -3.39
CA GLU A 35 -11.34 -18.49 -4.03
C GLU A 35 -10.00 -18.95 -4.63
N LEU A 36 -9.03 -18.05 -4.78
CA LEU A 36 -7.72 -18.36 -5.34
C LEU A 36 -6.79 -19.01 -4.29
N PRO A 37 -5.81 -19.83 -4.71
CA PRO A 37 -4.78 -20.34 -3.82
C PRO A 37 -4.06 -19.19 -3.08
N ALA A 38 -4.07 -19.22 -1.75
CA ALA A 38 -3.54 -18.17 -0.86
C ALA A 38 -4.19 -16.78 -1.03
N GLY A 39 -5.25 -16.62 -1.83
CA GLY A 39 -5.84 -15.31 -2.11
C GLY A 39 -6.44 -14.64 -0.88
N SER A 40 -6.99 -15.42 0.06
CA SER A 40 -7.46 -14.87 1.35
C SER A 40 -6.35 -14.32 2.25
N ALA A 41 -5.11 -14.80 2.08
CA ALA A 41 -3.96 -14.38 2.89
C ALA A 41 -3.16 -13.25 2.24
N MET A 42 -3.23 -13.10 0.91
CA MET A 42 -2.47 -12.10 0.14
C MET A 42 -3.29 -10.86 -0.22
N GLN A 43 -4.60 -10.85 0.03
CA GLN A 43 -5.43 -9.69 -0.29
C GLN A 43 -5.50 -8.70 0.88
N VAL A 44 -5.46 -7.42 0.54
CA VAL A 44 -5.77 -6.31 1.46
C VAL A 44 -7.17 -6.48 2.05
N MET A 45 -7.30 -6.22 3.36
CA MET A 45 -8.58 -6.33 4.06
C MET A 45 -9.55 -5.19 3.63
N PRO A 46 -10.88 -5.39 3.64
CA PRO A 46 -11.83 -4.36 3.22
C PRO A 46 -11.71 -3.03 3.95
N GLU A 47 -11.60 -3.09 5.27
CA GLU A 47 -11.43 -1.94 6.15
C GLU A 47 -10.09 -1.23 5.93
N GLU A 48 -9.07 -1.97 5.49
CA GLU A 48 -7.79 -1.41 5.08
C GLU A 48 -7.90 -0.71 3.72
N GLY A 49 -8.53 -1.32 2.72
CA GLY A 49 -8.81 -0.65 1.44
C GLY A 49 -9.62 0.64 1.61
N GLN A 50 -10.56 0.68 2.55
CA GLN A 50 -11.27 1.89 2.94
C GLN A 50 -10.34 2.94 3.58
N LEU A 51 -9.42 2.51 4.45
CA LEU A 51 -8.40 3.39 5.04
C LEU A 51 -7.45 3.94 3.96
N LEU A 52 -6.97 3.11 3.04
CA LEU A 52 -6.12 3.53 1.91
C LEU A 52 -6.81 4.59 1.06
N THR A 53 -8.10 4.39 0.76
CA THR A 53 -8.91 5.36 0.01
C THR A 53 -8.99 6.71 0.75
N LEU A 54 -9.23 6.67 2.07
CA LEU A 54 -9.28 7.86 2.91
C LEU A 54 -7.93 8.58 2.94
N LEU A 55 -6.84 7.86 3.20
CA LEU A 55 -5.48 8.41 3.28
C LEU A 55 -5.05 9.03 1.95
N ALA A 56 -5.30 8.36 0.83
CA ALA A 56 -5.04 8.91 -0.49
C ALA A 56 -5.83 10.21 -0.71
N GLY A 57 -7.11 10.25 -0.35
CA GLY A 57 -7.95 11.46 -0.46
C GLY A 57 -7.53 12.63 0.45
N LEU A 58 -6.67 12.40 1.45
CA LEU A 58 -6.06 13.46 2.26
C LEU A 58 -4.82 14.09 1.61
N THR A 59 -4.30 13.49 0.54
CA THR A 59 -3.24 14.05 -0.30
C THR A 59 -3.85 14.72 -1.55
N PRO A 60 -3.07 15.38 -2.43
CA PRO A 60 -3.59 15.87 -3.71
C PRO A 60 -4.21 14.77 -4.60
N ALA A 61 -3.86 13.49 -4.38
CA ALA A 61 -4.39 12.32 -5.07
C ALA A 61 -4.45 12.43 -6.59
N ARG A 62 -3.45 13.06 -7.23
CA ARG A 62 -3.37 13.18 -8.69
C ARG A 62 -2.47 12.11 -9.28
N ARG A 63 -1.40 11.75 -8.58
CA ARG A 63 -0.43 10.73 -8.99
C ARG A 63 -0.27 9.73 -7.86
N ILE A 64 -0.78 8.52 -8.06
CA ILE A 64 -0.64 7.41 -7.09
C ILE A 64 0.29 6.36 -7.69
N LEU A 65 1.18 5.82 -6.86
CA LEU A 65 2.00 4.67 -7.19
C LEU A 65 1.63 3.51 -6.25
N GLU A 66 1.52 2.32 -6.81
CA GLU A 66 1.32 1.07 -6.08
C GLU A 66 2.41 0.07 -6.49
N VAL A 67 3.06 -0.52 -5.51
CA VAL A 67 4.08 -1.56 -5.66
C VAL A 67 3.51 -2.86 -5.11
N GLY A 68 3.09 -3.75 -6.01
CA GLY A 68 2.30 -4.95 -5.69
C GLY A 68 0.83 -4.77 -6.05
N THR A 69 0.39 -5.38 -7.14
CA THR A 69 -1.01 -5.31 -7.61
C THR A 69 -1.85 -6.50 -7.15
N PHE A 70 -1.30 -7.71 -7.24
CA PHE A 70 -2.03 -8.97 -7.10
C PHE A 70 -3.34 -8.95 -7.92
N THR A 71 -4.50 -9.21 -7.32
CA THR A 71 -5.81 -9.15 -8.01
C THR A 71 -6.38 -7.74 -8.11
N GLY A 72 -5.74 -6.73 -7.50
CA GLY A 72 -6.08 -5.33 -7.73
C GLY A 72 -7.18 -4.74 -6.85
N TYR A 73 -7.45 -5.33 -5.68
CA TYR A 73 -8.42 -4.77 -4.73
C TYR A 73 -7.98 -3.40 -4.20
N SER A 74 -6.73 -3.28 -3.74
CA SER A 74 -6.12 -2.00 -3.34
C SER A 74 -6.04 -1.03 -4.50
N THR A 75 -5.67 -1.51 -5.70
CA THR A 75 -5.65 -0.71 -6.94
C THR A 75 -7.01 -0.06 -7.19
N LEU A 76 -8.11 -0.83 -7.06
CA LEU A 76 -9.46 -0.33 -7.25
C LEU A 76 -9.84 0.71 -6.19
N CYS A 77 -9.49 0.48 -4.92
CA CYS A 77 -9.67 1.44 -3.84
C CYS A 77 -8.93 2.77 -4.12
N LEU A 78 -7.64 2.69 -4.45
CA LEU A 78 -6.79 3.86 -4.71
C LEU A 78 -7.21 4.62 -5.98
N ALA A 79 -7.58 3.91 -7.05
CA ALA A 79 -8.04 4.55 -8.29
C ALA A 79 -9.34 5.35 -8.12
N ARG A 80 -10.14 5.03 -7.10
CA ARG A 80 -11.35 5.78 -6.72
C ARG A 80 -11.06 7.02 -5.89
N ALA A 81 -9.94 7.05 -5.16
CA ALA A 81 -9.48 8.25 -4.45
C ALA A 81 -8.93 9.33 -5.39
N LEU A 82 -8.52 8.95 -6.62
CA LEU A 82 -7.97 9.88 -7.60
C LEU A 82 -8.94 11.03 -7.93
N VAL A 83 -8.41 12.25 -7.90
CA VAL A 83 -9.10 13.45 -8.42
C VAL A 83 -9.34 13.33 -9.94
N PRO A 84 -10.26 14.14 -10.53
CA PRO A 84 -10.45 14.16 -11.98
C PRO A 84 -9.13 14.41 -12.73
N GLY A 85 -8.85 13.57 -13.74
CA GLY A 85 -7.59 13.59 -14.50
C GLY A 85 -6.39 12.92 -13.80
N GLY A 86 -6.58 12.37 -12.60
CA GLY A 86 -5.55 11.62 -11.89
C GLY A 86 -5.17 10.31 -12.58
N ARG A 87 -3.99 9.80 -12.20
CA ARG A 87 -3.42 8.55 -12.69
C ARG A 87 -2.85 7.74 -11.53
N LEU A 88 -3.06 6.43 -11.61
CA LEU A 88 -2.46 5.44 -10.72
C LEU A 88 -1.55 4.55 -11.56
N VAL A 89 -0.29 4.43 -11.15
CA VAL A 89 0.64 3.42 -11.69
C VAL A 89 0.67 2.26 -10.70
N THR A 90 0.46 1.03 -11.16
CA THR A 90 0.55 -0.17 -10.32
C THR A 90 1.50 -1.18 -10.94
N CYS A 91 2.30 -1.85 -10.09
CA CYS A 91 3.38 -2.73 -10.52
C CYS A 91 3.14 -4.17 -10.07
N ASP A 92 3.25 -5.11 -10.99
CA ASP A 92 3.24 -6.55 -10.69
C ASP A 92 4.27 -7.28 -11.57
N ILE A 93 4.78 -8.41 -11.09
CA ILE A 93 5.72 -9.25 -11.84
C ILE A 93 5.05 -9.98 -13.01
N THR A 94 3.73 -10.20 -12.96
CA THR A 94 3.01 -10.94 -14.01
C THR A 94 1.62 -10.38 -14.27
N HIS A 95 1.10 -10.60 -15.47
CA HIS A 95 -0.29 -10.25 -15.82
C HIS A 95 -1.34 -11.20 -15.21
N ARG A 96 -0.91 -12.33 -14.62
CA ARG A 96 -1.80 -13.44 -14.25
C ARG A 96 -2.88 -13.01 -13.27
N TRP A 97 -2.51 -12.32 -12.20
CA TRP A 97 -3.43 -11.89 -11.15
C TRP A 97 -4.10 -10.55 -11.48
N PRO A 98 -3.39 -9.53 -11.99
CA PRO A 98 -4.02 -8.27 -12.39
C PRO A 98 -5.08 -8.45 -13.47
N GLY A 99 -4.95 -9.48 -14.32
CA GLY A 99 -5.97 -9.84 -15.31
C GLY A 99 -7.34 -10.17 -14.71
N ILE A 100 -7.41 -10.63 -13.46
CA ILE A 100 -8.67 -10.84 -12.73
C ILE A 100 -9.28 -9.49 -12.35
N GLY A 101 -8.47 -8.58 -11.80
CA GLY A 101 -8.89 -7.24 -11.37
C GLY A 101 -9.33 -6.33 -12.52
N ALA A 102 -8.77 -6.51 -13.71
CA ALA A 102 -9.03 -5.67 -14.87
C ALA A 102 -10.52 -5.54 -15.21
N ASP A 103 -11.30 -6.64 -15.16
CA ASP A 103 -12.76 -6.59 -15.36
C ASP A 103 -13.46 -5.71 -14.31
N TYR A 104 -13.04 -5.82 -13.05
CA TYR A 104 -13.61 -5.04 -11.96
C TYR A 104 -13.27 -3.56 -12.09
N TRP A 105 -12.05 -3.22 -12.53
CA TRP A 105 -11.64 -1.85 -12.80
C TRP A 105 -12.46 -1.21 -13.94
N ALA A 106 -12.74 -1.99 -15.00
CA ALA A 106 -13.59 -1.58 -16.11
C ALA A 106 -15.03 -1.33 -15.65
N ARG A 107 -15.62 -2.29 -14.94
CA ARG A 107 -16.99 -2.20 -14.40
C ARG A 107 -17.16 -1.08 -13.37
N ALA A 108 -16.09 -0.74 -12.65
CA ALA A 108 -16.06 0.41 -11.75
C ALA A 108 -15.81 1.76 -12.47
N GLY A 109 -15.54 1.75 -13.78
CA GLY A 109 -15.28 2.96 -14.57
C GLY A 109 -13.96 3.65 -14.24
N VAL A 110 -12.98 2.92 -13.70
CA VAL A 110 -11.67 3.48 -13.32
C VAL A 110 -10.50 2.97 -14.15
N GLU A 111 -10.71 2.01 -15.05
CA GLU A 111 -9.66 1.43 -15.91
C GLU A 111 -8.80 2.49 -16.62
N GLY A 112 -9.42 3.56 -17.14
CA GLY A 112 -8.71 4.64 -17.85
C GLY A 112 -7.84 5.52 -16.97
N LYS A 113 -7.84 5.30 -15.65
CA LYS A 113 -6.95 5.95 -14.68
C LYS A 113 -5.75 5.08 -14.31
N ILE A 114 -5.78 3.79 -14.62
CA ILE A 114 -4.81 2.79 -14.15
C ILE A 114 -3.80 2.50 -15.26
N ASP A 115 -2.52 2.61 -14.91
CA ASP A 115 -1.37 2.22 -15.73
C ASP A 115 -0.68 1.02 -15.07
N LEU A 116 -0.98 -0.18 -15.57
CA LEU A 116 -0.41 -1.43 -15.08
C LEU A 116 0.96 -1.68 -15.74
N ARG A 117 2.02 -1.71 -14.93
CA ARG A 117 3.39 -2.00 -15.36
C ARG A 117 3.77 -3.41 -14.96
N ILE A 118 4.05 -4.26 -15.96
CA ILE A 118 4.50 -5.64 -15.73
C ILE A 118 6.03 -5.69 -15.76
N GLY A 119 6.63 -6.16 -14.67
CA GLY A 119 8.07 -6.32 -14.54
C GLY A 119 8.53 -6.37 -13.09
N ASP A 120 9.84 -6.46 -12.91
CA ASP A 120 10.45 -6.30 -11.60
C ASP A 120 10.13 -4.90 -11.04
N ALA A 121 9.66 -4.85 -9.79
CA ALA A 121 9.24 -3.60 -9.17
C ALA A 121 10.41 -2.62 -9.00
N THR A 122 11.61 -3.10 -8.66
CA THR A 122 12.79 -2.23 -8.49
C THR A 122 13.15 -1.55 -9.79
N GLU A 123 13.18 -2.31 -10.89
CA GLU A 123 13.48 -1.75 -12.22
C GLU A 123 12.35 -0.84 -12.73
N THR A 124 11.10 -1.17 -12.43
CA THR A 124 9.94 -0.32 -12.75
C THR A 124 10.04 1.03 -12.02
N LEU A 125 10.36 1.04 -10.73
CA LEU A 125 10.52 2.26 -9.95
C LEU A 125 11.68 3.12 -10.44
N LYS A 126 12.83 2.52 -10.79
CA LYS A 126 13.96 3.24 -11.40
C LYS A 126 13.58 3.87 -12.74
N THR A 127 12.84 3.13 -13.56
CA THR A 127 12.35 3.63 -14.86
C THR A 127 11.40 4.80 -14.65
N LEU A 128 10.43 4.69 -13.73
CA LEU A 128 9.53 5.79 -13.38
C LEU A 128 10.30 7.01 -12.87
N LEU A 129 11.32 6.84 -12.03
CA LEU A 129 12.13 7.96 -11.56
C LEU A 129 12.89 8.65 -12.70
N ALA A 130 13.36 7.89 -13.69
CA ALA A 130 14.03 8.46 -14.87
C ALA A 130 13.05 9.16 -15.83
N GLU A 131 11.85 8.61 -16.02
CA GLU A 131 10.82 9.12 -16.93
C GLU A 131 10.08 10.33 -16.37
N GLU A 132 9.69 10.27 -15.10
CA GLU A 132 8.77 11.21 -14.45
C GLU A 132 9.51 12.22 -13.56
N GLY A 133 10.75 11.92 -13.16
CA GLY A 133 11.54 12.73 -12.24
C GLY A 133 11.17 12.57 -10.76
N PRO A 134 11.95 13.20 -9.86
CA PRO A 134 11.68 13.16 -8.43
C PRO A 134 10.46 14.01 -8.05
N GLY A 135 9.77 13.63 -6.98
CA GLY A 135 8.67 14.43 -6.43
C GLY A 135 7.35 14.36 -7.20
N THR A 136 7.18 13.42 -8.12
CA THR A 136 6.04 13.33 -9.04
C THR A 136 4.81 12.64 -8.45
N PHE A 137 4.95 11.82 -7.40
CA PHE A 137 3.85 11.07 -6.81
C PHE A 137 3.33 11.69 -5.50
N ASP A 138 2.01 11.75 -5.36
CA ASP A 138 1.32 12.27 -4.17
C ASP A 138 1.08 11.19 -3.11
N PHE A 139 1.05 9.93 -3.53
CA PHE A 139 0.78 8.79 -2.67
C PHE A 139 1.50 7.56 -3.22
N VAL A 140 2.13 6.79 -2.33
CA VAL A 140 2.74 5.51 -2.68
C VAL A 140 2.23 4.43 -1.73
N PHE A 141 1.76 3.31 -2.27
CA PHE A 141 1.44 2.11 -1.51
C PHE A 141 2.47 1.02 -1.83
N ILE A 142 3.04 0.39 -0.80
CA ILE A 142 4.02 -0.69 -0.94
C ILE A 142 3.48 -1.94 -0.26
N ASP A 143 3.13 -2.94 -1.06
CA ASP A 143 2.73 -4.28 -0.63
C ASP A 143 3.19 -5.35 -1.64
N ALA A 144 4.51 -5.57 -1.67
CA ALA A 144 5.15 -6.57 -2.53
C ALA A 144 5.98 -7.58 -1.71
N ASP A 145 7.01 -8.17 -2.30
CA ASP A 145 7.96 -9.02 -1.59
C ASP A 145 8.76 -8.22 -0.55
N LYS A 146 8.96 -8.82 0.62
CA LYS A 146 9.42 -8.08 1.81
C LYS A 146 10.90 -7.74 1.74
N GLN A 147 11.69 -8.55 1.01
CA GLN A 147 13.12 -8.32 0.81
C GLN A 147 13.38 -7.05 -0.02
N GLY A 148 12.48 -6.67 -0.93
CA GLY A 148 12.59 -5.43 -1.71
C GLY A 148 12.20 -4.16 -0.95
N TYR A 149 11.58 -4.24 0.23
CA TYR A 149 11.03 -3.08 0.94
C TYR A 149 12.02 -1.92 1.15
N PRO A 150 13.29 -2.14 1.57
CA PRO A 150 14.26 -1.06 1.69
C PRO A 150 14.49 -0.30 0.37
N ASP A 151 14.63 -1.02 -0.76
CA ASP A 151 14.89 -0.41 -2.06
C ASP A 151 13.64 0.28 -2.62
N TYR A 152 12.47 -0.32 -2.43
CA TYR A 152 11.18 0.28 -2.76
C TYR A 152 10.97 1.56 -1.98
N TYR A 153 11.29 1.57 -0.69
CA TYR A 153 11.20 2.74 0.16
C TYR A 153 12.10 3.89 -0.33
N GLU A 154 13.38 3.64 -0.56
CA GLU A 154 14.31 4.69 -1.00
C GLU A 154 13.89 5.30 -2.35
N THR A 155 13.52 4.45 -3.31
CA THR A 155 13.09 4.94 -4.63
C THR A 155 11.75 5.66 -4.56
N SER A 156 10.81 5.14 -3.76
CA SER A 156 9.51 5.78 -3.51
C SER A 156 9.69 7.12 -2.82
N LEU A 157 10.62 7.24 -1.87
CA LEU A 157 10.92 8.50 -1.21
C LEU A 157 11.49 9.52 -2.20
N ALA A 158 12.32 9.13 -3.17
CA ALA A 158 12.77 10.03 -4.23
C ALA A 158 11.60 10.49 -5.13
N LEU A 159 10.70 9.57 -5.48
CA LEU A 159 9.51 9.81 -6.29
C LEU A 159 8.41 10.62 -5.58
N LEU A 160 8.37 10.63 -4.25
CA LEU A 160 7.31 11.25 -3.46
C LEU A 160 7.41 12.78 -3.46
N GLY A 161 6.31 13.48 -3.76
CA GLY A 161 6.21 14.94 -3.61
C GLY A 161 6.28 15.40 -2.16
N GLU A 162 6.46 16.72 -1.95
CA GLU A 162 6.61 17.30 -0.60
C GLU A 162 5.42 17.06 0.33
N ARG A 163 4.21 16.99 -0.24
CA ARG A 163 2.96 16.74 0.49
C ARG A 163 2.52 15.28 0.38
N GLY A 164 3.39 14.41 -0.10
CA GLY A 164 3.05 13.03 -0.37
C GLY A 164 3.09 12.16 0.89
N LEU A 165 2.43 11.01 0.78
CA LEU A 165 2.38 9.97 1.80
C LEU A 165 2.82 8.62 1.21
N ILE A 166 3.73 7.93 1.88
CA ILE A 166 4.03 6.52 1.63
C ILE A 166 3.30 5.70 2.68
N VAL A 167 2.64 4.63 2.26
CA VAL A 167 1.97 3.64 3.09
C VAL A 167 2.59 2.28 2.77
N VAL A 168 3.11 1.60 3.80
CA VAL A 168 3.74 0.29 3.65
C VAL A 168 2.99 -0.73 4.51
N ASP A 169 2.53 -1.82 3.90
CA ASP A 169 1.76 -2.87 4.59
C ASP A 169 2.65 -3.98 5.16
N ASN A 170 2.07 -4.83 6.02
CA ASN A 170 2.67 -6.01 6.67
C ASN A 170 3.95 -5.73 7.48
N THR A 171 4.05 -4.53 8.05
CA THR A 171 5.22 -4.06 8.80
C THR A 171 5.29 -4.61 10.23
N LEU A 172 4.24 -5.29 10.73
CA LEU A 172 4.29 -6.13 11.93
C LEU A 172 4.52 -7.62 11.61
N PHE A 173 4.34 -8.03 10.35
CA PHE A 173 4.67 -9.34 9.78
C PHE A 173 4.23 -10.53 10.64
N PHE A 174 2.93 -10.64 10.88
CA PHE A 174 2.27 -11.64 11.72
C PHE A 174 2.78 -11.67 13.17
N GLY A 175 3.36 -10.55 13.65
CA GLY A 175 4.02 -10.46 14.94
C GLY A 175 5.41 -11.11 14.97
N LYS A 176 5.91 -11.70 13.87
CA LYS A 176 7.24 -12.33 13.82
C LYS A 176 8.36 -11.34 14.12
N VAL A 177 8.16 -10.05 13.87
CA VAL A 177 9.18 -9.02 14.13
C VAL A 177 9.64 -8.97 15.58
N VAL A 178 8.81 -9.39 16.54
CA VAL A 178 9.17 -9.48 17.98
C VAL A 178 9.63 -10.87 18.43
N ASP A 179 9.52 -11.89 17.59
CA ASP A 179 9.93 -13.26 17.91
C ASP A 179 11.44 -13.46 17.63
N PRO A 180 12.30 -13.59 18.66
CA PRO A 180 13.74 -13.74 18.47
C PRO A 180 14.13 -15.00 17.68
N ASP A 181 13.27 -16.01 17.59
CA ASP A 181 13.57 -17.25 16.86
C ASP A 181 13.18 -17.19 15.37
N ALA A 182 12.35 -16.21 14.97
CA ALA A 182 11.99 -15.97 13.58
C ALA A 182 13.17 -15.29 12.82
N GLN A 183 13.97 -16.10 12.12
CA GLN A 183 15.17 -15.68 11.38
C GLN A 183 15.06 -15.87 9.86
N ASP A 184 13.84 -16.09 9.35
CA ASP A 184 13.61 -16.16 7.90
C ASP A 184 13.90 -14.81 7.21
N ALA A 185 14.24 -14.86 5.92
CA ALA A 185 14.72 -13.70 5.16
C ALA A 185 13.71 -12.54 5.13
N ASP A 186 12.41 -12.85 5.05
CA ASP A 186 11.36 -11.83 5.02
C ASP A 186 11.21 -11.15 6.39
N THR A 187 11.25 -11.92 7.49
CA THR A 187 11.24 -11.36 8.84
C THR A 187 12.45 -10.46 9.09
N ALA A 188 13.63 -10.90 8.66
CA ALA A 188 14.85 -10.09 8.75
C ALA A 188 14.73 -8.80 7.93
N ALA A 189 14.17 -8.87 6.72
CA ALA A 189 13.95 -7.72 5.86
C ALA A 189 12.95 -6.72 6.47
N ILE A 190 11.83 -7.17 7.04
CA ILE A 190 10.88 -6.28 7.73
C ILE A 190 11.53 -5.61 8.95
N ARG A 191 12.32 -6.33 9.75
CA ARG A 191 13.06 -5.72 10.87
C ARG A 191 14.04 -4.66 10.39
N ALA A 192 14.75 -4.93 9.29
CA ALA A 192 15.67 -3.98 8.68
C ALA A 192 14.94 -2.75 8.15
N PHE A 193 13.83 -2.93 7.43
CA PHE A 193 12.96 -1.84 6.95
C PHE A 193 12.42 -0.98 8.10
N ASN A 194 11.84 -1.60 9.14
CA ASN A 194 11.33 -0.87 10.30
C ASN A 194 12.43 -0.04 11.00
N THR A 195 13.64 -0.59 11.09
CA THR A 195 14.81 0.11 11.63
C THR A 195 15.24 1.27 10.73
N LEU A 196 15.29 1.04 9.42
CA LEU A 196 15.63 2.04 8.42
C LEU A 196 14.71 3.26 8.52
N VAL A 197 13.39 3.07 8.48
CA VAL A 197 12.43 4.18 8.53
C VAL A 197 12.45 4.88 9.90
N ARG A 198 12.64 4.12 11.00
CA ARG A 198 12.75 4.71 12.34
C ARG A 198 13.91 5.69 12.46
N ASP A 199 15.04 5.34 11.88
CA ASP A 199 16.28 6.10 12.02
C ASP A 199 16.47 7.13 10.89
N ASP A 200 15.54 7.18 9.92
CA ASP A 200 15.62 8.11 8.79
C ASP A 200 15.23 9.55 9.18
N PRO A 201 16.17 10.51 9.17
CA PRO A 201 15.88 11.88 9.55
C PRO A 201 15.02 12.63 8.54
N ARG A 202 14.90 12.15 7.29
CA ARG A 202 14.17 12.81 6.19
C ARG A 202 12.65 12.76 6.36
N VAL A 203 12.14 11.90 7.24
CA VAL A 203 10.70 11.60 7.33
C VAL A 203 10.15 11.73 8.75
N GLU A 204 8.84 11.92 8.82
CA GLU A 204 8.02 11.60 9.99
C GLU A 204 7.23 10.34 9.68
N MET A 205 7.05 9.48 10.68
CA MET A 205 6.36 8.20 10.49
C MET A 205 5.45 7.84 11.67
N SER A 206 4.50 6.94 11.40
CA SER A 206 3.68 6.28 12.40
C SER A 206 3.40 4.84 11.97
N LEU A 207 3.83 3.87 12.79
CA LEU A 207 3.45 2.46 12.64
C LEU A 207 2.11 2.22 13.36
N VAL A 208 1.08 1.87 12.59
CA VAL A 208 -0.29 1.70 13.05
C VAL A 208 -0.60 0.20 13.17
N PRO A 209 -1.04 -0.31 14.33
CA PRO A 209 -1.39 -1.72 14.54
C PRO A 209 -2.78 -2.04 13.97
N MET A 210 -2.91 -1.89 12.65
CA MET A 210 -4.08 -2.22 11.83
C MET A 210 -3.65 -3.25 10.79
N ALA A 211 -4.55 -4.17 10.42
CA ALA A 211 -4.23 -5.30 9.53
C ALA A 211 -2.98 -6.05 10.05
N ASP A 212 -1.97 -6.26 9.20
CA ASP A 212 -0.67 -6.84 9.60
C ASP A 212 0.42 -5.77 9.87
N GLY A 213 -0.03 -4.58 10.27
CA GLY A 213 0.82 -3.44 10.58
C GLY A 213 1.05 -2.54 9.37
N ILE A 214 0.58 -1.30 9.47
CA ILE A 214 0.71 -0.31 8.39
C ILE A 214 1.63 0.81 8.86
N THR A 215 2.72 1.05 8.13
CA THR A 215 3.61 2.19 8.39
C THR A 215 3.26 3.35 7.47
N LEU A 216 2.85 4.47 8.07
CA LEU A 216 2.59 5.74 7.39
C LEU A 216 3.86 6.59 7.44
N ILE A 217 4.30 7.12 6.30
CA ILE A 217 5.56 7.86 6.19
C ILE A 217 5.36 9.11 5.34
N ARG A 218 5.68 10.29 5.89
CA ARG A 218 5.66 11.56 5.16
C ARG A 218 7.04 12.21 5.19
N LYS A 219 7.39 12.95 4.13
CA LYS A 219 8.59 13.79 4.14
C LYS A 219 8.46 14.88 5.19
N LYS A 220 9.54 15.14 5.93
CA LYS A 220 9.65 16.37 6.73
C LYS A 220 9.76 17.55 5.78
N SER A 221 9.04 18.62 6.08
CA SER A 221 9.31 19.91 5.45
C SER A 221 10.74 20.33 5.79
N GLN A 222 11.55 20.65 4.78
CA GLN A 222 12.81 21.35 5.03
C GLN A 222 12.44 22.68 5.72
N PRO A 223 13.08 23.04 6.85
CA PRO A 223 12.90 24.38 7.39
C PRO A 223 13.29 25.37 6.28
N VAL A 224 12.36 26.26 5.93
CA VAL A 224 12.68 27.42 5.10
C VAL A 224 13.79 28.14 5.84
N GLY A 225 14.98 28.22 5.24
CA GLY A 225 16.15 28.81 5.89
C GLY A 225 15.81 30.18 6.48
N GLU A 226 16.22 30.40 7.73
CA GLU A 226 16.25 31.71 8.39
C GLU A 226 17.20 32.67 7.68
#